data_AF-A0A2H9P0H1-F1
#
_entry.id   AF-A0A2H9P0H1-F1
#
_cell.length_a   1.000
_cell.length_b   1.000
_cell.length_c   1.000
_cell.angle_alpha   90.00
_cell.angle_beta   90.00
_cell.angle_gamma   90.00
#
_symmetry.space_group_name_H-M   'P 1'
#
loop_
_entity.id
_entity.type
_entity.pdbx_description
1 polymer ?
#
loop_
_entity_poly.entity_id
_entity_poly.type
_entity_poly.pdbx_seq_one_letter_code
_entity_poly.pdbx_strand_id
1 'polypeptide(L)' 'TKSNGTGLGLSTCKKIVRQHNGDISVKNNPTTFTVELPQ' A
#
# COMPACT_ATOMS: atom_id res chain seq x y z
N THR A 1 -7.21 -4.50 -22.08
CA THR A 1 -6.67 -4.19 -20.74
C THR A 1 -6.07 -2.80 -20.78
N LYS A 2 -6.42 -1.89 -19.86
CA LYS A 2 -5.96 -0.49 -19.95
C LYS A 2 -4.44 -0.45 -19.72
N SER A 3 -3.69 0.05 -20.70
CA SER A 3 -2.24 -0.06 -20.79
C SER A 3 -1.44 0.77 -19.78
N ASN A 4 -2.08 1.63 -18.97
CA ASN A 4 -1.38 2.76 -18.35
C ASN A 4 -1.78 2.99 -16.88
N GLY A 5 -1.64 2.00 -16.01
CA GLY A 5 -1.60 2.28 -14.57
C GLY A 5 -0.29 2.98 -14.25
N THR A 6 -0.31 4.22 -13.77
CA THR A 6 0.92 4.98 -13.41
C THR A 6 1.65 4.42 -12.19
N GLY A 7 1.13 3.35 -11.56
CA GLY A 7 1.69 2.76 -10.33
C GLY A 7 1.60 3.67 -9.10
N LEU A 8 0.92 4.82 -9.19
CA LEU A 8 0.94 5.84 -8.14
C LEU A 8 0.18 5.41 -6.88
N GLY A 9 -0.91 4.64 -6.99
CA GLY A 9 -1.78 4.30 -5.86
C GLY A 9 -1.04 3.70 -4.66
N LEU A 10 -0.35 2.57 -4.86
CA LEU A 10 0.39 1.91 -3.78
C LEU A 10 1.55 2.79 -3.26
N SER A 11 2.22 3.52 -4.15
CA SER A 11 3.29 4.44 -3.75
C SER A 11 2.78 5.58 -2.86
N THR A 12 1.58 6.09 -3.12
CA THR A 12 0.91 7.11 -2.32
C THR A 12 0.48 6.55 -0.98
N CYS A 13 -0.18 5.38 -0.95
CA CYS A 13 -0.56 4.72 0.30
C CYS A 13 0.66 4.46 1.20
N LYS A 14 1.76 3.97 0.62
CA LYS A 14 3.01 3.72 1.36
C LYS A 14 3.60 5.01 1.96
N LYS A 15 3.53 6.13 1.25
CA LYS A 15 3.98 7.43 1.78
C LYS A 15 3.11 7.88 2.96
N ILE A 16 1.79 7.83 2.82
CA ILE A 16 0.84 8.22 3.88
C ILE A 16 1.08 7.37 5.12
N VAL A 17 1.05 6.06 4.99
CA VAL A 17 1.22 5.13 6.13
C VAL A 17 2.54 5.36 6.87
N ARG A 18 3.64 5.59 6.14
CA ARG A 18 4.95 5.92 6.74
C ARG A 18 4.99 7.27 7.45
N GLN A 19 4.26 8.28 6.95
CA GLN A 19 4.14 9.58 7.64
C GLN A 19 3.41 9.45 8.98
N HIS A 20 2.57 8.44 9.13
CA HIS A 20 1.90 8.08 10.38
C HIS A 20 2.70 7.06 11.21
N ASN A 21 4.00 6.88 10.95
CA ASN A 21 4.86 5.88 11.60
C ASN A 21 4.33 4.44 11.51
N GLY A 22 3.47 4.15 10.53
CA GLY A 22 2.94 2.83 10.25
C GLY A 22 3.68 2.11 9.13
N ASP A 23 3.23 0.89 8.82
CA ASP A 23 3.71 0.11 7.67
C ASP A 23 2.57 -0.51 6.84
N ILE A 24 2.87 -0.78 5.57
CA ILE A 24 1.95 -1.46 4.64
C ILE A 24 2.65 -2.65 3.98
N SER A 25 2.02 -3.82 4.09
CA SER A 25 2.50 -5.07 3.49
C SER A 25 1.46 -5.69 2.57
N VAL A 26 1.93 -6.51 1.62
CA VAL A 26 1.07 -7.24 0.67
C VAL A 26 1.43 -8.72 0.70
N LYS A 27 0.41 -9.57 0.82
CA LYS A 27 0.50 -11.01 0.61
C LYS A 27 -0.33 -11.38 -0.62
N ASN A 28 0.10 -12.39 -1.35
CA ASN A 28 -0.63 -12.94 -2.48
C ASN A 28 -1.21 -14.31 -2.13
N ASN A 29 -2.28 -14.73 -2.84
CA ASN A 29 -3.00 -16.00 -2.64
C ASN A 29 -3.63 -16.21 -1.24
N PRO A 30 -4.72 -15.49 -0.90
CA PRO A 30 -5.37 -14.42 -1.66
C PRO A 30 -4.58 -13.11 -1.58
N THR A 31 -4.85 -12.17 -2.50
CA THR A 31 -4.24 -10.85 -2.43
C THR A 31 -4.79 -10.09 -1.23
N THR A 32 -3.95 -9.81 -0.25
CA THR A 32 -4.30 -9.08 0.98
C THR A 32 -3.29 -7.98 1.23
N PHE A 33 -3.80 -6.76 1.42
CA PHE A 33 -3.02 -5.62 1.90
C PHE A 33 -3.27 -5.44 3.39
N THR A 34 -2.20 -5.33 4.18
CA THR A 34 -2.26 -5.12 5.63
C THR A 34 -1.61 -3.78 5.95
N VAL A 35 -2.31 -2.94 6.72
CA VAL A 35 -1.82 -1.64 7.19
C VAL A 35 -1.76 -1.67 8.70
N GLU A 36 -0.61 -1.33 9.26
CA GLU A 36 -0.37 -1.25 10.69
C GLU A 36 -0.04 0.19 11.05
N LEU A 37 -0.70 0.75 12.07
CA LEU A 37 -0.45 2.09 12.59
C LEU A 37 -0.08 1.98 14.08
N PRO A 38 0.81 2.84 14.59
CA PRO A 38 1.11 2.91 16.02
C PRO A 38 -0.12 3.35 16.83
N GLN A 39 -0.13 3.02 18.13
CA GLN A 39 -1.19 3.42 19.08
C GLN A 39 -1.22 4.93 19.34
#